data_AF-A0AAU9Z0Z8-F1
#
_entry.id   AF-A0AAU9Z0Z8-F1
#
_cell.length_a   1.000
_cell.length_b   1.000
_cell.length_c   1.000
_cell.angle_alpha   90.00
_cell.angle_beta   90.00
_cell.angle_gamma   90.00
#
_symmetry.space_group_name_H-M   'P 1'
#
loop_
_entity.id
_entity.type
_entity.pdbx_description
1 polymer ?
#
loop_
_entity_poly.entity_id
_entity_poly.type
_entity_poly.pdbx_seq_one_letter_code
_entity_poly.pdbx_strand_id
1 'polypeptide(L)'
;MSLFCHNKGCGQHFDPNSNLPDSCHYHPGVPIFHDALKGWSCCRKRTVDFSEFLNIKGCTVGPHCAEKLPEVPQPEGPATSSLQEQKPMNTIPKSAETLLRERPKSEMPPKLLPLMISQALGVALEQKELDQEPGAGLDSSLIWTGSSCQNPGCDAIYQGPESDATPCTYHPGAPRFHEGMKSWSCCGIQTLDFGAFLAQPGCRVGRHDWAKQLPASCRHDWHQTDSLVVLTVYGQIPLPAFNWVKASQTELHVHVVFDGNRVFQSQMKLWGVINVEQSSVSLMPSRVEISLVKADPGSWAQLEHPDSLAEKARAGVLLEMDEEESEGSDDDLSWTEEEEEEEEEEAMGE
;
A
#
# COMPACT_ATOMS: atom_id res chain seq x y z
N MET A 1 -39.11 -4.34 36.22
CA MET A 1 -37.72 -4.06 35.78
C MET A 1 -37.51 -5.01 34.62
N SER A 2 -37.47 -4.47 33.41
CA SER A 2 -37.34 -5.29 32.21
C SER A 2 -35.89 -5.77 32.06
N LEU A 3 -35.71 -7.07 31.85
CA LEU A 3 -34.41 -7.69 31.57
C LEU A 3 -34.31 -8.01 30.08
N PHE A 4 -33.09 -7.95 29.54
CA PHE A 4 -32.83 -8.30 28.15
C PHE A 4 -32.69 -9.81 27.98
N CYS A 5 -33.39 -10.38 26.99
CA CYS A 5 -33.33 -11.79 26.66
C CYS A 5 -32.05 -12.11 25.87
N HIS A 6 -31.21 -12.97 26.43
CA HIS A 6 -29.96 -13.45 25.82
C HIS A 6 -30.13 -14.71 24.96
N ASN A 7 -31.36 -15.21 24.81
CA ASN A 7 -31.62 -16.33 23.91
C ASN A 7 -31.36 -15.91 22.45
N LYS A 8 -30.64 -16.76 21.71
CA LYS A 8 -30.18 -16.46 20.36
C LYS A 8 -31.37 -16.23 19.41
N GLY A 9 -31.45 -15.06 18.80
CA GLY A 9 -32.53 -14.69 17.86
C GLY A 9 -33.81 -14.13 18.51
N CYS A 10 -33.86 -13.94 19.84
CA CYS A 10 -34.98 -13.28 20.50
C CYS A 10 -34.78 -11.76 20.62
N GLY A 11 -33.75 -11.31 21.35
CA GLY A 11 -33.40 -9.88 21.48
C GLY A 11 -34.45 -8.98 22.12
N GLN A 12 -35.46 -9.55 22.79
CA GLN A 12 -36.56 -8.80 23.42
C GLN A 12 -36.29 -8.51 24.89
N HIS A 13 -36.90 -7.44 25.40
CA HIS A 13 -36.95 -7.15 26.83
C HIS A 13 -38.17 -7.85 27.45
N PHE A 14 -38.01 -8.46 28.63
CA PHE A 14 -39.07 -9.17 29.33
C PHE A 14 -39.06 -8.85 30.82
N ASP A 15 -40.21 -8.92 31.47
CA ASP A 15 -40.28 -8.84 32.93
C ASP A 15 -40.12 -10.23 33.55
N PRO A 16 -39.19 -10.43 34.50
CA PRO A 16 -38.94 -11.73 35.13
C PRO A 16 -40.17 -12.34 35.82
N ASN A 17 -41.08 -11.48 36.27
CA ASN A 17 -42.30 -11.87 36.98
C ASN A 17 -43.42 -12.37 36.06
N SER A 18 -43.28 -12.21 34.74
CA SER A 18 -44.27 -12.62 33.73
C SER A 18 -43.65 -13.51 32.64
N ASN A 19 -42.57 -14.24 32.97
CA ASN A 19 -41.85 -15.08 32.03
C ASN A 19 -42.52 -16.45 31.87
N LEU A 20 -43.43 -16.58 30.88
CA LEU A 20 -44.12 -17.82 30.58
C LEU A 20 -43.22 -18.75 29.72
N PRO A 21 -43.43 -20.08 29.77
CA PRO A 21 -42.61 -21.04 29.03
C PRO A 21 -42.76 -20.97 27.51
N ASP A 22 -43.68 -20.17 26.99
CA ASP A 22 -43.97 -19.98 25.56
C ASP A 22 -43.66 -18.56 25.05
N SER A 23 -43.04 -17.70 25.87
CA SER A 23 -42.88 -16.27 25.55
C SER A 23 -41.71 -15.95 24.61
N CYS A 24 -40.69 -16.80 24.53
CA CYS A 24 -39.48 -16.55 23.76
C CYS A 24 -39.34 -17.51 22.57
N HIS A 25 -39.23 -16.98 21.36
CA HIS A 25 -38.81 -17.74 20.18
C HIS A 25 -37.31 -17.57 19.95
N TYR A 26 -36.55 -18.67 20.00
CA TYR A 26 -35.09 -18.64 19.88
C TYR A 26 -34.51 -19.84 19.13
N HIS A 27 -33.23 -19.75 18.80
CA HIS A 27 -32.46 -20.81 18.16
C HIS A 27 -31.57 -21.50 19.20
N PRO A 28 -31.76 -22.81 19.47
CA PRO A 28 -30.85 -23.56 20.34
C PRO A 28 -29.52 -23.90 19.64
N GLY A 29 -29.49 -23.80 18.30
CA GLY A 29 -28.32 -24.06 17.48
C GLY A 29 -27.31 -22.92 17.46
N VAL A 30 -26.16 -23.19 16.85
CA VAL A 30 -25.12 -22.20 16.57
C VAL A 30 -25.30 -21.61 15.18
N PRO A 31 -24.92 -20.35 14.93
CA PRO A 31 -24.75 -19.83 13.57
C PRO A 31 -23.76 -20.70 12.80
N ILE A 32 -24.12 -21.07 11.57
CA ILE A 32 -23.23 -21.76 10.64
C ILE A 32 -23.10 -20.93 9.36
N PHE A 33 -21.87 -20.85 8.86
CA PHE A 33 -21.50 -20.09 7.67
C PHE A 33 -20.65 -21.00 6.79
N HIS A 34 -21.21 -21.48 5.67
CA HIS A 34 -20.52 -22.37 4.71
C HIS A 34 -21.02 -22.06 3.30
N ASP A 35 -20.13 -22.07 2.30
CA ASP A 35 -20.46 -21.81 0.88
C ASP A 35 -21.30 -20.54 0.63
N ALA A 36 -20.91 -19.42 1.25
CA ALA A 36 -21.65 -18.14 1.23
C ALA A 36 -23.08 -18.17 1.81
N LEU A 37 -23.54 -19.32 2.31
CA LEU A 37 -24.82 -19.52 2.97
C LEU A 37 -24.69 -19.37 4.49
N LYS A 38 -25.64 -18.64 5.06
CA LYS A 38 -25.74 -18.30 6.47
C LYS A 38 -27.01 -18.94 7.04
N GLY A 39 -26.95 -19.53 8.23
CA GLY A 39 -28.13 -20.07 8.87
C GLY A 39 -27.83 -20.62 10.27
N TRP A 40 -28.84 -21.19 10.92
CA TRP A 40 -28.69 -21.80 12.23
C TRP A 40 -28.51 -23.31 12.09
N SER A 41 -27.69 -23.96 12.93
CA SER A 41 -27.55 -25.42 12.90
C SER A 41 -28.87 -26.15 13.22
N CYS A 42 -29.75 -25.52 14.00
CA CYS A 42 -31.09 -26.01 14.32
C CYS A 42 -32.14 -25.75 13.23
N CYS A 43 -31.79 -25.08 12.12
CA CYS A 43 -32.71 -24.73 11.05
C CYS A 43 -32.20 -25.17 9.69
N ARG A 44 -33.13 -25.56 8.81
CA ARG A 44 -32.83 -25.86 7.40
C ARG A 44 -32.78 -24.60 6.51
N LYS A 45 -33.38 -23.48 6.95
CA LYS A 45 -33.35 -22.22 6.20
C LYS A 45 -31.92 -21.69 6.14
N ARG A 46 -31.46 -21.41 4.91
CA ARG A 46 -30.15 -20.82 4.60
C ARG A 46 -30.37 -19.56 3.77
N THR A 47 -29.61 -18.52 4.03
CA THR A 47 -29.69 -17.23 3.31
C THR A 47 -28.30 -16.81 2.87
N VAL A 48 -28.20 -16.17 1.71
CA VAL A 48 -26.93 -15.56 1.27
C VAL A 48 -26.73 -14.17 1.89
N ASP A 49 -27.84 -13.48 2.20
CA ASP A 49 -27.86 -12.16 2.82
C ASP A 49 -27.76 -12.23 4.36
N PHE A 50 -27.00 -11.31 4.94
CA PHE A 50 -26.74 -11.24 6.38
C PHE A 50 -27.92 -10.65 7.16
N SER A 51 -28.63 -9.69 6.57
CA SER A 51 -29.82 -9.09 7.20
C SER A 51 -30.96 -10.11 7.26
N GLU A 52 -31.13 -10.92 6.22
CA GLU A 52 -32.10 -12.00 6.21
C GLU A 52 -31.75 -13.09 7.24
N PHE A 53 -30.46 -13.38 7.45
CA PHE A 53 -29.98 -14.34 8.47
C PHE A 53 -30.34 -13.90 9.90
N LEU A 54 -30.10 -12.63 10.24
CA LEU A 54 -30.46 -12.07 11.56
C LEU A 54 -31.97 -12.08 11.79
N ASN A 55 -32.76 -11.99 10.71
CA ASN A 55 -34.22 -12.00 10.76
C ASN A 55 -34.85 -13.41 10.76
N ILE A 56 -34.05 -14.49 10.72
CA ILE A 56 -34.59 -15.86 10.83
C ILE A 56 -35.21 -16.04 12.22
N LYS A 57 -36.54 -16.18 12.26
CA LYS A 57 -37.30 -16.41 13.50
C LYS A 57 -36.83 -17.68 14.21
N GLY A 58 -36.74 -17.62 15.55
CA GLY A 58 -36.36 -18.73 16.41
C GLY A 58 -37.20 -19.99 16.15
N CYS A 59 -36.55 -21.14 16.02
CA CYS A 59 -37.23 -22.41 15.75
C CYS A 59 -37.73 -23.15 17.01
N THR A 60 -37.38 -22.67 18.20
CA THR A 60 -37.78 -23.24 19.50
C THR A 60 -38.48 -22.19 20.34
N VAL A 61 -39.48 -22.60 21.11
CA VAL A 61 -40.21 -21.74 22.05
C VAL A 61 -39.84 -22.12 23.49
N GLY A 62 -39.58 -21.14 24.34
CA GLY A 62 -39.21 -21.33 25.73
C GLY A 62 -39.38 -20.06 26.57
N PRO A 63 -38.98 -20.05 27.84
CA PRO A 63 -38.89 -18.84 28.64
C PRO A 63 -37.71 -17.96 28.19
N HIS A 64 -37.81 -16.65 28.39
CA HIS A 64 -36.70 -15.74 28.18
C HIS A 64 -35.58 -16.00 29.20
N CYS A 65 -34.32 -15.86 28.77
CA CYS A 65 -33.15 -16.03 29.63
C CYS A 65 -32.46 -14.69 29.89
N ALA A 66 -32.29 -14.31 31.16
CA ALA A 66 -31.56 -13.11 31.56
C ALA A 66 -30.06 -13.35 31.77
N GLU A 67 -29.64 -14.60 31.86
CA GLU A 67 -28.24 -14.96 32.07
C GLU A 67 -27.51 -15.05 30.72
N LYS A 68 -26.40 -14.31 30.60
CA LYS A 68 -25.45 -14.48 29.51
C LYS A 68 -24.75 -15.82 29.71
N LEU A 69 -25.27 -16.87 29.08
CA LEU A 69 -24.60 -18.18 29.05
C LEU A 69 -23.17 -17.99 28.49
N PRO A 70 -22.14 -18.60 29.11
CA PRO A 70 -20.80 -18.62 28.55
C PRO A 70 -20.85 -19.14 27.12
N GLU A 71 -20.22 -18.44 26.17
CA GLU A 71 -20.08 -18.93 24.81
C GLU A 71 -19.26 -20.23 24.85
N VAL A 72 -19.96 -21.36 24.77
CA VAL A 72 -19.35 -22.69 24.61
C VAL A 72 -18.61 -22.69 23.26
N PRO A 73 -17.32 -23.08 23.23
CA PRO A 73 -16.56 -23.24 21.98
C PRO A 73 -17.30 -24.17 21.03
N GLN A 74 -17.35 -23.81 19.75
CA GLN A 74 -18.01 -24.64 18.74
C GLN A 74 -17.39 -26.05 18.71
N PRO A 75 -18.20 -27.12 18.65
CA PRO A 75 -17.70 -28.49 18.65
C PRO A 75 -17.04 -28.86 17.32
N GLU A 76 -15.98 -29.64 17.46
CA GLU A 76 -15.16 -30.26 16.43
C GLU A 76 -16.01 -31.13 15.49
N GLY A 77 -15.78 -31.01 14.17
CA GLY A 77 -16.41 -31.86 13.15
C GLY A 77 -15.79 -33.27 13.09
N PRO A 78 -16.56 -34.30 12.71
CA PRO A 78 -16.13 -35.70 12.81
C PRO A 78 -15.22 -36.14 11.66
N ALA A 79 -14.36 -37.10 11.99
CA ALA A 79 -13.42 -37.77 11.09
C ALA A 79 -14.12 -38.54 9.96
N THR A 80 -13.64 -38.34 8.73
CA THR A 80 -13.72 -39.33 7.66
C THR A 80 -12.31 -39.58 7.11
N SER A 81 -11.82 -40.80 7.30
CA SER A 81 -10.57 -41.26 6.72
C SER A 81 -10.76 -41.62 5.25
N SER A 82 -9.93 -41.07 4.35
CA SER A 82 -9.12 -41.85 3.37
C SER A 82 -8.33 -40.94 2.42
N LEU A 83 -7.01 -40.91 2.65
CA LEU A 83 -5.86 -40.80 1.72
C LEU A 83 -5.99 -40.07 0.36
N GLN A 84 -5.33 -38.91 0.18
CA GLN A 84 -4.06 -38.77 -0.58
C GLN A 84 -3.53 -37.31 -0.69
N GLU A 85 -2.26 -37.18 -0.32
CA GLU A 85 -1.19 -36.26 -0.80
C GLU A 85 -1.08 -34.78 -0.32
N GLN A 86 0.19 -34.40 -0.08
CA GLN A 86 0.70 -33.41 0.88
C GLN A 86 0.96 -31.99 0.31
N LYS A 87 0.67 -30.94 1.10
CA LYS A 87 1.36 -29.61 1.09
C LYS A 87 1.14 -28.88 2.44
N PRO A 88 2.11 -28.10 3.00
CA PRO A 88 2.20 -27.86 4.44
C PRO A 88 1.42 -26.63 4.98
N MET A 89 0.94 -26.81 6.22
CA MET A 89 0.78 -25.85 7.33
C MET A 89 0.07 -24.51 7.06
N ASN A 90 -1.26 -24.49 7.22
CA ASN A 90 -2.03 -23.25 7.35
C ASN A 90 -2.11 -22.81 8.82
N THR A 91 -1.51 -21.66 9.10
CA THR A 91 -1.65 -20.88 10.32
C THR A 91 -3.08 -20.34 10.47
N ILE A 92 -3.63 -20.49 11.67
CA ILE A 92 -4.92 -19.91 12.11
C ILE A 92 -4.79 -18.38 12.08
N PRO A 93 -5.74 -17.60 11.50
CA PRO A 93 -5.69 -16.13 11.57
C PRO A 93 -5.88 -15.66 13.01
N LYS A 94 -4.90 -14.92 13.55
CA LYS A 94 -4.95 -14.40 14.92
C LYS A 94 -5.91 -13.21 15.02
N SER A 95 -6.56 -13.05 16.18
CA SER A 95 -7.48 -11.93 16.43
C SER A 95 -6.76 -10.58 16.42
N ALA A 96 -7.45 -9.50 16.07
CA ALA A 96 -6.88 -8.14 16.04
C ALA A 96 -6.23 -7.70 17.38
N GLU A 97 -6.78 -8.14 18.52
CA GLU A 97 -6.18 -7.93 19.84
C GLU A 97 -4.88 -8.73 20.06
N THR A 98 -4.76 -9.91 19.45
CA THR A 98 -3.52 -10.70 19.46
C THR A 98 -2.47 -10.08 18.53
N LEU A 99 -2.88 -9.58 17.35
CA LEU A 99 -2.00 -8.87 16.41
C LEU A 99 -1.44 -7.57 16.99
N LEU A 100 -2.21 -6.86 17.83
CA LEU A 100 -1.73 -5.70 18.58
C LEU A 100 -0.77 -6.07 19.72
N ARG A 101 -1.00 -7.20 20.42
CA ARG A 101 -0.13 -7.70 21.50
C ARG A 101 1.17 -8.33 21.00
N GLU A 102 1.16 -8.95 19.83
CA GLU A 102 2.31 -9.60 19.20
C GLU A 102 3.08 -8.68 18.27
N ARG A 103 2.65 -7.41 18.09
CA ARG A 103 3.37 -6.44 17.29
C ARG A 103 4.82 -6.38 17.78
N PRO A 104 5.79 -6.91 17.00
CA PRO A 104 7.16 -6.96 17.43
C PRO A 104 7.64 -5.53 17.63
N LYS A 105 8.26 -5.25 18.79
CA LYS A 105 8.85 -3.94 19.04
C LYS A 105 9.85 -3.65 17.92
N SER A 106 9.78 -2.44 17.38
CA SER A 106 10.63 -1.92 16.30
C SER A 106 12.10 -1.85 16.75
N GLU A 107 12.75 -3.00 16.95
CA GLU A 107 14.18 -3.10 17.30
C GLU A 107 15.00 -3.80 16.21
N MET A 108 14.34 -4.38 15.20
CA MET A 108 15.03 -4.96 14.05
C MET A 108 15.31 -3.89 12.99
N PRO A 109 16.56 -3.76 12.50
CA PRO A 109 16.89 -2.76 11.49
C PRO A 109 16.13 -3.05 10.18
N PRO A 110 15.63 -2.00 9.50
CA PRO A 110 14.85 -2.18 8.28
C PRO A 110 15.73 -2.75 7.16
N LYS A 111 15.24 -3.80 6.49
CA LYS A 111 15.94 -4.47 5.38
C LYS A 111 15.61 -3.78 4.06
N LEU A 112 16.57 -3.75 3.14
CA LEU A 112 16.33 -3.29 1.77
C LEU A 112 15.46 -4.31 1.02
N LEU A 113 14.36 -3.82 0.43
CA LEU A 113 13.50 -4.65 -0.42
C LEU A 113 14.14 -4.83 -1.81
N PRO A 114 13.97 -6.01 -2.42
CA PRO A 114 14.44 -6.25 -3.78
C PRO A 114 13.73 -5.34 -4.78
N LEU A 115 14.52 -4.64 -5.60
CA LEU A 115 14.04 -3.79 -6.69
C LEU A 115 13.98 -4.61 -7.99
N MET A 116 12.80 -4.66 -8.60
CA MET A 116 12.54 -5.29 -9.88
C MET A 116 12.34 -4.20 -10.93
N ILE A 117 13.16 -4.20 -11.97
CA ILE A 117 13.07 -3.25 -13.07
C ILE A 117 12.22 -3.87 -14.17
N SER A 118 11.09 -3.27 -14.51
CA SER A 118 10.27 -3.74 -15.63
C SER A 118 10.99 -3.57 -16.96
N GLN A 119 10.76 -4.47 -17.91
CA GLN A 119 11.36 -4.40 -19.25
C GLN A 119 11.01 -3.07 -19.95
N ALA A 120 9.77 -2.60 -19.80
CA ALA A 120 9.31 -1.33 -20.34
C ALA A 120 10.10 -0.13 -19.79
N LEU A 121 10.46 -0.13 -18.50
CA LEU A 121 11.31 0.91 -17.92
C LEU A 121 12.73 0.86 -18.47
N GLY A 122 13.28 -0.34 -18.67
CA GLY A 122 14.59 -0.50 -19.32
C GLY A 122 14.62 0.13 -20.72
N VAL A 123 13.61 -0.14 -21.53
CA VAL A 123 13.48 0.45 -22.88
C VAL A 123 13.29 1.97 -22.81
N ALA A 124 12.47 2.47 -21.89
CA ALA A 124 12.24 3.92 -21.73
C ALA A 124 13.53 4.65 -21.31
N LEU A 125 14.35 4.05 -20.44
CA LEU A 125 15.64 4.61 -20.04
C LEU A 125 16.62 4.64 -21.22
N GLU A 126 16.69 3.57 -22.01
CA GLU A 126 17.57 3.49 -23.19
C GLU A 126 17.16 4.50 -24.26
N GLN A 127 15.85 4.65 -24.54
CA GLN A 127 15.33 5.63 -25.48
C GLN A 127 15.61 7.06 -25.02
N LYS A 128 15.52 7.33 -23.71
CA LYS A 128 15.90 8.63 -23.14
C LYS A 128 17.40 8.92 -23.21
N GLU A 129 18.26 7.90 -23.18
CA GLU A 129 19.69 8.07 -23.46
C GLU A 129 19.95 8.46 -24.94
N LEU A 130 19.08 8.02 -25.87
CA LEU A 130 19.15 8.33 -27.30
C LEU A 130 18.54 9.70 -27.66
N ASP A 131 17.43 10.10 -27.02
CA ASP A 131 16.75 11.39 -27.25
C ASP A 131 17.48 12.58 -26.60
N GLN A 132 18.54 12.33 -25.82
CA GLN A 132 19.44 13.39 -25.35
C GLN A 132 20.31 13.90 -26.52
N GLU A 133 19.75 14.83 -27.29
CA GLU A 133 20.51 15.69 -28.19
C GLU A 133 21.65 16.37 -27.39
N PRO A 134 22.90 16.41 -27.91
CA PRO A 134 24.01 17.07 -27.23
C PRO A 134 23.80 18.59 -27.22
N GLY A 135 23.00 19.11 -26.28
CA GLY A 135 22.73 20.55 -26.24
C GLY A 135 21.66 21.08 -25.30
N ALA A 136 20.79 20.26 -24.69
CA ALA A 136 19.83 20.75 -23.71
C ALA A 136 20.36 20.55 -22.28
N GLY A 137 21.32 21.40 -21.90
CA GLY A 137 21.68 21.57 -20.49
C GLY A 137 20.44 22.00 -19.70
N LEU A 138 20.26 21.45 -18.50
CA LEU A 138 19.32 22.03 -17.55
C LEU A 138 19.56 23.53 -17.44
N ASP A 139 18.47 24.28 -17.26
CA ASP A 139 18.51 25.72 -17.06
C ASP A 139 19.53 26.08 -15.95
N SER A 140 20.63 26.72 -16.36
CA SER A 140 21.77 27.09 -15.51
C SER A 140 21.36 27.96 -14.31
N SER A 141 20.12 28.44 -14.28
CA SER A 141 19.51 29.26 -13.23
C SER A 141 19.32 28.53 -11.89
N LEU A 142 19.36 27.20 -11.85
CA LEU A 142 19.12 26.39 -10.63
C LEU A 142 20.39 25.77 -10.02
N ILE A 143 21.54 25.85 -10.69
CA ILE A 143 22.78 25.24 -10.24
C ILE A 143 23.59 26.27 -9.45
N TRP A 144 23.80 26.00 -8.16
CA TRP A 144 24.61 26.88 -7.31
C TRP A 144 26.10 26.57 -7.45
N THR A 145 26.95 27.60 -7.48
CA THR A 145 28.41 27.45 -7.45
C THR A 145 28.87 26.77 -6.16
N GLY A 146 29.43 25.57 -6.27
CA GLY A 146 29.74 24.68 -5.16
C GLY A 146 28.93 23.37 -5.16
N SER A 147 28.00 23.18 -6.10
CA SER A 147 27.24 21.92 -6.25
C SER A 147 28.17 20.80 -6.70
N SER A 148 28.18 19.66 -6.00
CA SER A 148 28.96 18.48 -6.41
C SER A 148 28.21 17.70 -7.49
N CYS A 149 28.97 17.08 -8.40
CA CYS A 149 28.43 16.15 -9.37
C CYS A 149 27.73 14.98 -8.65
N GLN A 150 26.53 14.61 -9.11
CA GLN A 150 25.73 13.52 -8.54
C GLN A 150 26.09 12.16 -9.15
N ASN A 151 26.89 12.15 -10.22
CA ASN A 151 27.33 10.91 -10.84
C ASN A 151 28.31 10.16 -9.91
N PRO A 152 28.09 8.86 -9.63
CA PRO A 152 28.94 8.08 -8.72
C PRO A 152 30.37 7.96 -9.24
N GLY A 153 31.34 8.29 -8.38
CA GLY A 153 32.77 8.30 -8.71
C GLY A 153 33.24 9.60 -9.38
N CYS A 154 32.39 10.63 -9.46
CA CYS A 154 32.78 11.97 -9.89
C CYS A 154 32.77 12.94 -8.71
N ASP A 155 33.95 13.45 -8.35
CA ASP A 155 34.13 14.42 -7.26
C ASP A 155 34.16 15.88 -7.77
N ALA A 156 33.70 16.12 -9.00
CA ALA A 156 33.73 17.45 -9.57
C ALA A 156 32.77 18.39 -8.83
N ILE A 157 33.15 19.65 -8.73
CA ILE A 157 32.38 20.71 -8.08
C ILE A 157 32.10 21.78 -9.13
N TYR A 158 30.82 22.16 -9.27
CA TYR A 158 30.37 23.18 -10.19
C TYR A 158 30.89 24.55 -9.76
N GLN A 159 31.78 25.16 -10.53
CA GLN A 159 32.30 26.52 -10.32
C GLN A 159 31.71 27.53 -11.32
N GLY A 160 30.92 27.07 -12.30
CA GLY A 160 30.37 27.84 -13.40
C GLY A 160 30.28 27.01 -14.68
N PRO A 161 29.83 27.59 -15.81
CA PRO A 161 29.71 26.91 -17.11
C PRO A 161 31.00 26.25 -17.61
N GLU A 162 32.15 26.73 -17.15
CA GLU A 162 33.46 26.13 -17.42
C GLU A 162 33.63 24.73 -16.81
N SER A 163 32.83 24.38 -15.80
CA SER A 163 32.88 23.06 -15.15
C SER A 163 32.44 21.96 -16.10
N ASP A 164 31.53 22.28 -17.02
CA ASP A 164 31.07 21.39 -18.09
C ASP A 164 32.09 21.22 -19.24
N ALA A 165 33.17 22.00 -19.25
CA ALA A 165 34.26 21.82 -20.21
C ALA A 165 35.07 20.55 -19.93
N THR A 166 35.05 20.06 -18.68
CA THR A 166 35.69 18.79 -18.31
C THR A 166 34.69 17.63 -18.43
N PRO A 167 35.04 16.53 -19.11
CA PRO A 167 34.16 15.38 -19.20
C PRO A 167 34.04 14.68 -17.84
N CYS A 168 32.83 14.28 -17.46
CA CYS A 168 32.55 13.55 -16.24
C CYS A 168 32.93 12.07 -16.40
N THR A 169 33.80 11.56 -15.55
CA THR A 169 34.10 10.12 -15.45
C THR A 169 33.33 9.51 -14.29
N TYR A 170 32.42 8.56 -14.54
CA TYR A 170 31.56 7.98 -13.51
C TYR A 170 31.26 6.50 -13.72
N HIS A 171 30.65 5.86 -12.72
CA HIS A 171 30.21 4.46 -12.77
C HIS A 171 28.68 4.37 -13.01
N PRO A 172 28.19 3.93 -14.18
CA PRO A 172 26.74 3.73 -14.40
C PRO A 172 26.17 2.53 -13.62
N GLY A 173 27.03 1.71 -12.99
CA GLY A 173 26.62 0.54 -12.22
C GLY A 173 26.39 0.86 -10.74
N ALA A 174 25.69 -0.03 -10.04
CA ALA A 174 25.47 0.08 -8.60
C ALA A 174 26.64 -0.49 -7.78
N PRO A 175 26.87 -0.01 -6.53
CA PRO A 175 27.78 -0.64 -5.59
C PRO A 175 27.35 -2.08 -5.27
N ARG A 176 28.30 -3.01 -5.27
CA ARG A 176 28.13 -4.41 -4.84
C ARG A 176 29.10 -4.70 -3.71
N PHE A 177 28.56 -5.25 -2.62
CA PHE A 177 29.31 -5.67 -1.45
C PHE A 177 29.01 -7.15 -1.19
N HIS A 178 29.94 -8.04 -1.55
CA HIS A 178 29.84 -9.47 -1.28
C HIS A 178 31.19 -10.00 -0.80
N GLU A 179 31.15 -10.90 0.18
CA GLU A 179 32.35 -11.64 0.65
C GLU A 179 33.51 -10.76 1.15
N GLY A 180 33.21 -9.54 1.61
CA GLY A 180 34.22 -8.57 2.05
C GLY A 180 34.86 -7.76 0.92
N MET A 181 34.55 -8.10 -0.34
CA MET A 181 34.91 -7.29 -1.52
C MET A 181 33.84 -6.25 -1.85
N LYS A 182 34.30 -5.10 -2.30
CA LYS A 182 33.53 -3.94 -2.72
C LYS A 182 33.82 -3.66 -4.18
N SER A 183 32.79 -3.59 -5.03
CA SER A 183 32.95 -3.36 -6.47
C SER A 183 31.76 -2.66 -7.09
N TRP A 184 31.97 -1.99 -8.22
CA TRP A 184 30.87 -1.49 -9.05
C TRP A 184 30.40 -2.57 -10.02
N SER A 185 29.09 -2.66 -10.25
CA SER A 185 28.55 -3.61 -11.23
C SER A 185 28.97 -3.31 -12.68
N CYS A 186 29.38 -2.08 -13.01
CA CYS A 186 29.78 -1.69 -14.37
C CYS A 186 31.14 -2.24 -14.81
N CYS A 187 32.12 -2.28 -13.90
CA CYS A 187 33.52 -2.58 -14.23
C CYS A 187 34.07 -3.75 -13.43
N GLY A 188 33.38 -4.20 -12.37
CA GLY A 188 33.75 -5.38 -11.60
C GLY A 188 35.07 -5.24 -10.84
N ILE A 189 35.64 -4.04 -10.72
CA ILE A 189 36.91 -3.81 -10.02
C ILE A 189 36.68 -4.03 -8.52
N GLN A 190 37.28 -5.08 -7.98
CA GLN A 190 37.12 -5.44 -6.57
C GLN A 190 38.16 -4.76 -5.69
N THR A 191 37.71 -4.25 -4.55
CA THR A 191 38.54 -3.67 -3.50
C THR A 191 38.13 -4.22 -2.15
N LEU A 192 39.10 -4.37 -1.25
CA LEU A 192 38.84 -4.78 0.14
C LEU A 192 38.54 -3.56 1.03
N ASP A 193 39.21 -2.44 0.77
CA ASP A 193 39.05 -1.19 1.51
C ASP A 193 37.91 -0.31 0.95
N PHE A 194 37.15 0.33 1.84
CA PHE A 194 36.02 1.20 1.46
C PHE A 194 36.49 2.53 0.87
N GLY A 195 37.59 3.09 1.37
CA GLY A 195 38.16 4.32 0.83
C GLY A 195 38.66 4.11 -0.60
N ALA A 196 39.37 2.99 -0.82
CA ALA A 196 39.81 2.57 -2.15
C ALA A 196 38.64 2.33 -3.12
N PHE A 197 37.50 1.83 -2.64
CA PHE A 197 36.27 1.68 -3.43
C PHE A 197 35.69 3.02 -3.89
N LEU A 198 35.57 3.99 -2.97
CA LEU A 198 35.04 5.32 -3.29
C LEU A 198 35.98 6.10 -4.23
N ALA A 199 37.29 5.92 -4.08
CA ALA A 199 38.30 6.58 -4.91
C ALA A 199 38.50 5.91 -6.29
N GLN A 200 37.73 4.87 -6.63
CA GLN A 200 37.84 4.23 -7.94
C GLN A 200 37.42 5.23 -9.04
N PRO A 201 38.25 5.43 -10.08
CA PRO A 201 37.88 6.30 -11.18
C PRO A 201 36.73 5.68 -11.99
N GLY A 202 35.78 6.54 -12.38
CA GLY A 202 34.63 6.15 -13.18
C GLY A 202 34.98 5.35 -14.43
N CYS A 203 34.17 4.34 -14.72
CA CYS A 203 34.36 3.41 -15.84
C CYS A 203 33.78 3.93 -17.18
N ARG A 204 32.97 5.00 -17.16
CA ARG A 204 32.32 5.63 -18.33
C ARG A 204 32.58 7.13 -18.33
N VAL A 205 32.69 7.71 -19.53
CA VAL A 205 32.85 9.16 -19.73
C VAL A 205 31.52 9.75 -20.23
N GLY A 206 31.07 10.85 -19.65
CA GLY A 206 29.84 11.57 -20.04
C GLY A 206 29.83 13.02 -19.54
N ARG A 207 28.64 13.60 -19.34
CA ARG A 207 28.48 14.95 -18.77
C ARG A 207 28.23 14.88 -17.26
N HIS A 208 28.57 15.95 -16.56
CA HIS A 208 28.30 16.07 -15.13
C HIS A 208 26.81 16.23 -14.87
N ASP A 209 26.33 15.64 -13.78
CA ASP A 209 24.99 15.88 -13.26
C ASP A 209 25.09 16.83 -12.06
N TRP A 210 24.77 18.10 -12.28
CA TRP A 210 24.81 19.15 -11.26
C TRP A 210 23.46 19.39 -10.59
N ALA A 211 22.41 18.68 -11.02
CA ALA A 211 21.06 19.00 -10.61
C ALA A 211 20.86 18.66 -9.12
N LYS A 212 20.43 19.66 -8.35
CA LYS A 212 19.97 19.43 -6.98
C LYS A 212 18.74 18.52 -7.01
N GLN A 213 18.73 17.56 -6.10
CA GLN A 213 17.56 16.74 -5.82
C GLN A 213 16.43 17.68 -5.35
N LEU A 214 15.37 17.80 -6.13
CA LEU A 214 14.22 18.64 -5.82
C LEU A 214 13.15 17.77 -5.15
N PRO A 215 12.68 18.11 -3.93
CA PRO A 215 11.59 17.38 -3.30
C PRO A 215 10.34 17.52 -4.17
N ALA A 216 9.74 16.39 -4.52
CA ALA A 216 8.56 16.33 -5.36
C ALA A 216 7.35 15.88 -4.54
N SER A 217 6.27 16.65 -4.60
CA SER A 217 4.95 16.20 -4.16
C SER A 217 4.42 15.20 -5.18
N CYS A 218 4.81 13.93 -5.03
CA CYS A 218 4.31 12.85 -5.88
C CYS A 218 2.95 12.38 -5.39
N ARG A 219 1.98 12.31 -6.30
CA ARG A 219 0.75 11.55 -6.06
C ARG A 219 1.13 10.11 -5.73
N HIS A 220 0.53 9.57 -4.68
CA HIS A 220 0.66 8.17 -4.32
C HIS A 220 -0.71 7.65 -3.87
N ASP A 221 -0.92 6.36 -4.07
CA ASP A 221 -2.16 5.67 -3.70
C ASP A 221 -1.83 4.28 -3.20
N TRP A 222 -2.73 3.66 -2.44
CA TRP A 222 -2.55 2.31 -1.95
C TRP A 222 -3.82 1.50 -2.09
N HIS A 223 -3.64 0.22 -2.40
CA HIS A 223 -4.72 -0.74 -2.40
C HIS A 223 -4.27 -2.03 -1.71
N GLN A 224 -5.22 -2.91 -1.42
CA GLN A 224 -4.91 -4.15 -0.75
C GLN A 224 -5.77 -5.30 -1.26
N THR A 225 -5.23 -6.50 -1.10
CA THR A 225 -5.95 -7.77 -1.17
C THR A 225 -5.94 -8.40 0.23
N ASP A 226 -6.46 -9.62 0.37
CA ASP A 226 -6.45 -10.30 1.67
C ASP A 226 -5.03 -10.52 2.23
N SER A 227 -4.04 -10.71 1.37
CA SER A 227 -2.66 -11.06 1.73
C SER A 227 -1.59 -10.04 1.31
N LEU A 228 -1.94 -9.05 0.48
CA LEU A 228 -0.99 -8.08 -0.07
C LEU A 228 -1.47 -6.65 0.17
N VAL A 229 -0.53 -5.75 0.46
CA VAL A 229 -0.71 -4.30 0.40
C VAL A 229 0.19 -3.77 -0.69
N VAL A 230 -0.34 -2.96 -1.59
CA VAL A 230 0.44 -2.36 -2.68
C VAL A 230 0.36 -0.84 -2.55
N LEU A 231 1.50 -0.20 -2.35
CA LEU A 231 1.66 1.25 -2.41
C LEU A 231 2.20 1.63 -3.79
N THR A 232 1.48 2.48 -4.51
CA THR A 232 1.86 2.98 -5.83
C THR A 232 2.26 4.45 -5.71
N VAL A 233 3.50 4.77 -6.08
CA VAL A 233 4.01 6.15 -6.18
C VAL A 233 4.07 6.51 -7.66
N TYR A 234 3.37 7.56 -8.06
CA TYR A 234 3.31 8.00 -9.46
C TYR A 234 4.44 8.97 -9.77
N GLY A 235 5.13 8.73 -10.88
CA GLY A 235 6.22 9.59 -11.36
C GLY A 235 6.87 8.99 -12.60
N GLN A 236 7.40 9.86 -13.46
CA GLN A 236 7.96 9.44 -14.74
C GLN A 236 9.41 9.00 -14.59
N ILE A 237 9.71 7.84 -15.17
CA ILE A 237 11.04 7.28 -15.37
C ILE A 237 11.86 7.27 -14.06
N PRO A 238 11.50 6.39 -13.10
CA PRO A 238 12.28 6.20 -11.88
C PRO A 238 13.69 5.68 -12.20
N LEU A 239 14.72 6.28 -11.57
CA LEU A 239 16.12 5.96 -11.81
C LEU A 239 16.60 4.82 -10.89
N PRO A 240 16.81 3.59 -11.39
CA PRO A 240 17.00 2.42 -10.51
C PRO A 240 18.22 2.49 -9.59
N ALA A 241 19.29 3.16 -10.02
CA ALA A 241 20.53 3.27 -9.24
C ALA A 241 20.40 4.12 -7.97
N PHE A 242 19.39 5.01 -7.91
CA PHE A 242 19.20 5.97 -6.82
C PHE A 242 17.98 5.65 -5.94
N ASN A 243 17.20 4.63 -6.33
CA ASN A 243 15.99 4.23 -5.63
C ASN A 243 16.33 3.22 -4.55
N TRP A 244 15.70 3.37 -3.38
CA TRP A 244 15.77 2.36 -2.34
C TRP A 244 14.49 2.37 -1.51
N VAL A 245 14.06 1.18 -1.10
CA VAL A 245 12.95 1.02 -0.17
C VAL A 245 13.42 0.10 0.93
N LYS A 246 13.34 0.58 2.17
CA LYS A 246 13.69 -0.19 3.35
C LYS A 246 12.41 -0.48 4.13
N ALA A 247 12.21 -1.73 4.51
CA ALA A 247 11.05 -2.16 5.26
C ALA A 247 11.49 -2.93 6.51
N SER A 248 10.86 -2.64 7.63
CA SER A 248 10.83 -3.53 8.79
C SER A 248 9.48 -4.26 8.81
N GLN A 249 9.24 -5.07 9.83
CA GLN A 249 7.95 -5.75 10.00
C GLN A 249 6.79 -4.77 10.19
N THR A 250 7.06 -3.52 10.60
CA THR A 250 6.03 -2.53 10.95
C THR A 250 6.30 -1.12 10.42
N GLU A 251 7.42 -0.88 9.73
CA GLU A 251 7.82 0.43 9.23
C GLU A 251 8.25 0.33 7.77
N LEU A 252 7.97 1.38 6.99
CA LEU A 252 8.40 1.51 5.61
C LEU A 252 9.07 2.86 5.38
N HIS A 253 10.24 2.82 4.75
CA HIS A 253 11.02 3.98 4.34
C HIS A 253 11.19 3.90 2.82
N VAL A 254 10.66 4.89 2.12
CA VAL A 254 10.62 4.96 0.68
C VAL A 254 11.47 6.14 0.23
N HIS A 255 12.38 5.88 -0.71
CA HIS A 255 13.14 6.90 -1.42
C HIS A 255 13.16 6.57 -2.91
N VAL A 256 12.50 7.39 -3.70
CA VAL A 256 12.39 7.23 -5.15
C VAL A 256 12.83 8.52 -5.83
N VAL A 257 13.82 8.40 -6.70
CA VAL A 257 14.29 9.46 -7.57
C VAL A 257 13.73 9.21 -8.97
N PHE A 258 12.97 10.17 -9.45
CA PHE A 258 12.43 10.23 -10.80
C PHE A 258 13.30 11.09 -11.69
N ASP A 259 13.00 11.03 -12.98
CA ASP A 259 13.67 11.88 -13.94
C ASP A 259 13.53 13.38 -13.64
N GLY A 260 14.54 14.16 -14.02
CA GLY A 260 14.65 15.59 -13.68
C GLY A 260 14.96 15.83 -12.20
N ASN A 261 15.64 14.87 -11.54
CA ASN A 261 16.10 14.93 -10.15
C ASN A 261 14.97 15.18 -9.13
N ARG A 262 13.75 14.70 -9.45
CA ARG A 262 12.58 14.78 -8.57
C ARG A 262 12.59 13.65 -7.55
N VAL A 263 12.54 13.98 -6.27
CA VAL A 263 12.64 12.99 -5.18
C VAL A 263 11.35 12.88 -4.40
N PHE A 264 10.88 11.64 -4.28
CA PHE A 264 9.85 11.26 -3.32
C PHE A 264 10.50 10.54 -2.14
N GLN A 265 10.38 11.12 -0.95
CA GLN A 265 10.83 10.51 0.29
C GLN A 265 9.67 10.44 1.29
N SER A 266 9.40 9.24 1.80
CA SER A 266 8.34 9.03 2.80
C SER A 266 8.74 7.97 3.82
N GLN A 267 8.40 8.22 5.08
CA GLN A 267 8.54 7.27 6.18
C GLN A 267 7.17 7.10 6.86
N MET A 268 6.77 5.85 7.08
CA MET A 268 5.49 5.55 7.71
C MET A 268 5.53 4.27 8.55
N LYS A 269 4.75 4.27 9.63
CA LYS A 269 4.51 3.07 10.44
C LYS A 269 3.26 2.39 9.91
N LEU A 270 3.40 1.15 9.46
CA LEU A 270 2.32 0.38 8.83
C LEU A 270 1.23 0.01 9.84
N TRP A 271 -0.02 -0.13 9.38
CA TRP A 271 -1.12 -0.54 10.25
C TRP A 271 -0.92 -1.96 10.80
N GLY A 272 -0.60 -2.91 9.92
CA GLY A 272 -0.34 -4.31 10.28
C GLY A 272 1.13 -4.72 10.17
N VAL A 273 1.37 -6.02 10.37
CA VAL A 273 2.70 -6.63 10.27
C VAL A 273 2.89 -7.20 8.86
N ILE A 274 4.08 -7.02 8.29
CA ILE A 274 4.43 -7.52 6.96
C ILE A 274 5.56 -8.56 7.01
N ASN A 275 5.55 -9.46 6.02
CA ASN A 275 6.68 -10.32 5.72
C ASN A 275 7.65 -9.61 4.77
N VAL A 276 8.73 -9.08 5.33
CA VAL A 276 9.74 -8.30 4.60
C VAL A 276 10.44 -9.12 3.50
N GLU A 277 10.63 -10.42 3.69
CA GLU A 277 11.39 -11.27 2.76
C GLU A 277 10.61 -11.61 1.49
N GLN A 278 9.28 -11.58 1.57
CA GLN A 278 8.39 -11.81 0.43
C GLN A 278 7.89 -10.50 -0.20
N SER A 279 8.25 -9.36 0.39
CA SER A 279 7.91 -8.04 -0.11
C SER A 279 8.90 -7.60 -1.19
N SER A 280 8.45 -6.82 -2.16
CA SER A 280 9.26 -6.40 -3.30
C SER A 280 8.83 -5.05 -3.86
N VAL A 281 9.68 -4.45 -4.69
CA VAL A 281 9.40 -3.17 -5.35
C VAL A 281 9.52 -3.38 -6.85
N SER A 282 8.54 -2.91 -7.62
CA SER A 282 8.53 -2.94 -9.08
C SER A 282 8.61 -1.52 -9.63
N LEU A 283 9.65 -1.25 -10.42
CA LEU A 283 9.87 0.02 -11.09
C LEU A 283 9.30 -0.04 -12.51
N MET A 284 8.37 0.86 -12.81
CA MET A 284 7.71 1.00 -14.12
C MET A 284 7.94 2.40 -14.69
N PRO A 285 7.73 2.61 -16.01
CA PRO A 285 7.95 3.91 -16.65
C PRO A 285 7.20 5.09 -16.03
N SER A 286 6.01 4.85 -15.47
CA SER A 286 5.12 5.90 -14.96
C SER A 286 4.81 5.80 -13.47
N ARG A 287 5.34 4.77 -12.79
CA ARG A 287 5.04 4.51 -11.39
C ARG A 287 6.03 3.54 -10.74
N VAL A 288 6.06 3.56 -9.42
CA VAL A 288 6.76 2.59 -8.58
C VAL A 288 5.73 1.88 -7.71
N GLU A 289 5.65 0.56 -7.81
CA GLU A 289 4.77 -0.27 -6.98
C GLU A 289 5.58 -0.96 -5.89
N ILE A 290 5.21 -0.75 -4.65
CA ILE A 290 5.80 -1.39 -3.47
C ILE A 290 4.80 -2.41 -2.97
N SER A 291 5.09 -3.68 -3.21
CA SER A 291 4.26 -4.82 -2.85
C SER A 291 4.71 -5.39 -1.50
N LEU A 292 3.89 -5.21 -0.47
CA LEU A 292 4.13 -5.66 0.89
C LEU A 292 3.24 -6.85 1.23
N VAL A 293 3.83 -8.00 1.51
CA VAL A 293 3.08 -9.21 1.90
C VAL A 293 2.69 -9.11 3.37
N LYS A 294 1.40 -9.24 3.67
CA LYS A 294 0.89 -9.23 5.05
C LYS A 294 1.34 -10.51 5.76
N ALA A 295 1.79 -10.39 7.00
CA ALA A 295 2.13 -11.55 7.82
C ALA A 295 0.88 -12.34 8.20
N ASP A 296 -0.22 -11.64 8.49
CA ASP A 296 -1.52 -12.21 8.79
C ASP A 296 -2.53 -11.75 7.73
N PRO A 297 -3.25 -12.69 7.08
CA PRO A 297 -4.26 -12.33 6.10
C PRO A 297 -5.44 -11.61 6.76
N GLY A 298 -5.88 -10.51 6.15
CA GLY A 298 -6.95 -9.68 6.68
C GLY A 298 -6.94 -8.27 6.08
N SER A 299 -8.07 -7.57 6.19
CA SER A 299 -8.19 -6.19 5.68
C SER A 299 -7.61 -5.17 6.67
N TRP A 300 -6.82 -4.23 6.15
CA TRP A 300 -6.29 -3.09 6.89
C TRP A 300 -7.25 -1.91 6.74
N ALA A 301 -7.67 -1.29 7.84
CA ALA A 301 -8.55 -0.12 7.75
C ALA A 301 -7.85 1.10 7.14
N GLN A 302 -6.53 1.21 7.36
CA GLN A 302 -5.66 2.29 6.88
C GLN A 302 -4.28 1.72 6.55
N LEU A 303 -3.48 2.46 5.78
CA LEU A 303 -2.08 2.09 5.50
C LEU A 303 -1.18 2.38 6.71
N GLU A 304 -1.36 3.54 7.33
CA GLU A 304 -0.55 4.01 8.47
C GLU A 304 -1.23 3.74 9.81
N HIS A 305 -0.42 3.54 10.84
CA HIS A 305 -0.91 3.46 12.22
C HIS A 305 -1.37 4.85 12.71
N PRO A 306 -2.48 4.96 13.46
CA PRO A 306 -2.98 6.25 13.96
C PRO A 306 -1.96 7.08 14.75
N ASP A 307 -1.07 6.42 15.50
CA ASP A 307 0.02 7.09 16.22
C ASP A 307 1.02 7.79 15.28
N SER A 308 1.30 7.22 14.10
CA SER A 308 2.15 7.84 13.07
C SER A 308 1.50 9.11 12.54
N LEU A 309 0.19 9.06 12.27
CA LEU A 309 -0.58 10.21 11.80
C LEU A 309 -0.65 11.31 12.88
N ALA A 310 -0.82 10.92 14.15
CA ALA A 310 -0.81 11.84 15.28
C ALA A 310 0.57 12.48 15.52
N GLU A 311 1.66 11.73 15.36
CA GLU A 311 3.03 12.26 15.41
C GLU A 311 3.29 13.24 14.27
N LYS A 312 2.88 12.92 13.03
CA LYS A 312 2.99 13.81 11.87
C LYS A 312 2.15 15.09 12.06
N ALA A 313 0.94 14.98 12.59
CA ALA A 313 0.07 16.11 12.89
C ALA A 313 0.65 17.02 14.00
N ARG A 314 1.29 16.44 15.03
CA ARG A 314 1.99 17.19 16.08
C ARG A 314 3.30 17.82 15.60
N ALA A 315 3.96 17.21 14.61
CA ALA A 315 5.21 17.69 14.03
C ALA A 315 5.04 18.84 13.04
N GLY A 316 3.82 19.22 12.66
CA GLY A 316 3.53 20.47 11.95
C GLY A 316 4.23 20.58 10.60
N VAL A 317 3.77 19.83 9.59
CA VAL A 317 4.00 20.21 8.20
C VAL A 317 2.81 21.05 7.77
N LEU A 318 2.99 22.37 7.81
CA LEU A 318 2.21 23.32 7.03
C LEU A 318 2.53 23.05 5.54
N LEU A 319 1.82 22.09 4.93
CA LEU A 319 1.57 22.18 3.50
C LEU A 319 0.34 23.06 3.38
N GLU A 320 0.58 24.28 2.91
CA GLU A 320 -0.43 25.21 2.45
C GLU A 320 -1.41 24.43 1.56
N MET A 321 -2.62 24.24 2.06
CA MET A 321 -3.77 24.07 1.19
C MET A 321 -3.96 25.45 0.58
N ASP A 322 -3.52 25.63 -0.67
CA ASP A 322 -4.07 26.67 -1.53
C ASP A 322 -5.59 26.47 -1.57
N GLU A 323 -6.29 27.19 -0.69
CA GLU A 323 -7.65 27.61 -0.94
C GLU A 323 -7.58 28.50 -2.17
N GLU A 324 -7.81 27.92 -3.36
CA GLU A 324 -8.23 28.71 -4.50
C GLU A 324 -9.59 29.34 -4.14
N GLU A 325 -9.53 30.59 -3.68
CA GLU A 325 -10.63 31.54 -3.74
C GLU A 325 -11.13 31.64 -5.18
N SER A 326 -12.20 30.90 -5.49
CA SER A 326 -13.05 31.15 -6.64
C SER A 326 -14.10 32.18 -6.22
N GLU A 327 -13.75 33.47 -6.30
CA GLU A 327 -14.72 34.55 -6.30
C GLU A 327 -15.63 34.46 -7.55
N GLY A 328 -16.94 34.33 -7.32
CA GLY A 328 -18.01 34.99 -8.07
C GLY A 328 -18.28 34.60 -9.53
N SER A 329 -19.30 33.77 -9.74
CA SER A 329 -20.31 34.05 -10.77
C SER A 329 -21.63 33.41 -10.36
N ASP A 330 -22.57 34.24 -9.92
CA ASP A 330 -24.00 33.94 -9.91
C ASP A 330 -24.42 33.69 -11.37
N ASP A 331 -24.64 32.44 -11.75
CA ASP A 331 -25.40 32.13 -12.96
C ASP A 331 -26.55 31.18 -12.64
N ASP A 332 -27.71 31.76 -12.86
CA ASP A 332 -29.05 31.38 -12.49
C ASP A 332 -29.48 30.05 -13.12
N LEU A 333 -30.10 29.22 -12.30
CA LEU A 333 -30.74 27.98 -12.72
C LEU A 333 -32.09 28.32 -13.38
N SER A 334 -32.18 28.19 -14.70
CA SER A 334 -33.47 27.98 -15.37
C SER A 334 -33.43 26.76 -16.28
N TRP A 335 -34.10 25.71 -15.84
CA TRP A 335 -34.53 24.56 -16.62
C TRP A 335 -36.01 24.74 -16.91
N THR A 336 -36.42 24.78 -18.18
CA THR A 336 -37.74 24.33 -18.68
C THR A 336 -37.65 24.28 -20.21
N GLU A 337 -37.68 23.08 -20.80
CA GLU A 337 -38.84 22.52 -21.53
C GLU A 337 -38.95 23.10 -22.94
N GLU A 338 -38.66 22.28 -23.97
CA GLU A 338 -39.18 22.32 -25.36
C GLU A 338 -38.16 21.76 -26.37
N GLU A 339 -37.91 20.45 -26.38
CA GLU A 339 -37.38 19.73 -27.57
C GLU A 339 -37.95 18.30 -27.59
N GLU A 340 -39.26 18.19 -27.72
CA GLU A 340 -39.95 17.01 -28.26
C GLU A 340 -40.96 17.54 -29.29
N GLU A 341 -40.54 17.64 -30.55
CA GLU A 341 -41.38 17.63 -31.77
C GLU A 341 -40.54 18.11 -32.97
N GLU A 342 -39.65 17.27 -33.51
CA GLU A 342 -39.11 17.43 -34.87
C GLU A 342 -38.53 16.10 -35.40
N GLU A 343 -39.30 15.01 -35.28
CA GLU A 343 -39.08 13.76 -36.02
C GLU A 343 -40.43 13.24 -36.56
N GLU A 344 -41.09 13.99 -37.44
CA GLU A 344 -42.18 13.41 -38.25
C GLU A 344 -42.43 14.06 -39.64
N GLU A 345 -41.53 14.91 -40.17
CA GLU A 345 -41.68 15.50 -41.51
C GLU A 345 -40.51 15.23 -42.47
N GLU A 346 -39.98 14.01 -42.54
CA GLU A 346 -39.23 13.54 -43.73
C GLU A 346 -39.55 12.07 -44.07
N ALA A 347 -40.84 11.75 -44.24
CA ALA A 347 -41.25 10.46 -44.78
C ALA A 347 -42.58 10.51 -45.56
N MET A 348 -42.84 11.56 -46.34
CA MET A 348 -43.80 11.50 -47.46
C MET A 348 -43.44 12.53 -48.53
N GLY A 349 -42.66 12.10 -49.52
CA GLY A 349 -42.34 12.97 -50.65
C GLY A 349 -41.37 12.36 -51.65
N GLU A 350 -41.65 11.16 -52.16
CA GLU A 350 -41.48 10.80 -53.58
C GLU A 350 -42.20 9.49 -53.94
#